data_AF-A0A2U8HA97-F1
#
_entry.id   AF-A0A2U8HA97-F1
#
_cell.length_a   1.000
_cell.length_b   1.000
_cell.length_c   1.000
_cell.angle_alpha   90.00
_cell.angle_beta   90.00
_cell.angle_gamma   90.00
#
_symmetry.space_group_name_H-M   'P 1'
#
loop_
_entity.id
_entity.type
_entity.pdbx_description
1 polymer ?
#
loop_
_entity_poly.entity_id
_entity_poly.type
_entity_poly.pdbx_seq_one_letter_code
_entity_poly.pdbx_strand_id
1 'polypeptide(L)'
;MIALGIALAVTCSSPASVHAEVFVPTVTDEARNDSIDLGSAPLDESVLDNQRGGSDLHLSEIRAVGNVSEVESHNVITGHNIVSDGALAGASGMPMFIQNSGNGVLIQNAVILNVEVK
;
A
#
# COMPACT_ATOMS: atom_id res chain seq x y z
N MET A 1 18.56 -35.26 -42.18
CA MET A 1 18.33 -34.00 -41.42
C MET A 1 18.11 -34.39 -39.97
N ILE A 2 19.18 -34.43 -39.18
CA ILE A 2 19.12 -34.85 -37.77
C ILE A 2 19.05 -33.56 -36.95
N ALA A 3 17.90 -33.32 -36.32
CA ALA A 3 17.67 -32.17 -35.45
C ALA A 3 18.31 -32.44 -34.07
N LEU A 4 19.39 -31.71 -33.78
CA LEU A 4 20.08 -31.72 -32.50
C LEU A 4 19.50 -30.59 -31.63
N GLY A 5 18.53 -30.93 -30.78
CA GLY A 5 17.94 -30.01 -29.80
C GLY A 5 18.81 -29.93 -28.54
N ILE A 6 19.29 -28.72 -28.24
CA ILE A 6 20.05 -28.38 -27.04
C ILE A 6 19.10 -28.39 -25.83
N ALA A 7 19.35 -29.26 -24.86
CA ALA A 7 18.68 -29.23 -23.56
C ALA A 7 19.47 -28.30 -22.61
N LEU A 8 18.96 -27.09 -22.40
CA LEU A 8 19.46 -26.16 -21.39
C LEU A 8 18.79 -26.51 -20.05
N ALA A 9 19.47 -27.29 -19.22
CA ALA A 9 19.03 -27.56 -17.86
C ALA A 9 19.31 -26.34 -16.98
N VAL A 10 18.28 -25.55 -16.70
CA VAL A 10 18.30 -24.53 -15.64
C VAL A 10 18.40 -25.26 -14.31
N THR A 11 19.56 -25.19 -13.67
CA THR A 11 19.75 -25.71 -12.31
C THR A 11 19.17 -24.67 -11.35
N CYS A 12 17.94 -24.85 -10.89
CA CYS A 12 17.45 -24.10 -9.74
C CYS A 12 18.25 -24.54 -8.52
N SER A 13 19.21 -23.72 -8.09
CA SER A 13 19.87 -23.84 -6.79
C SER A 13 18.81 -23.72 -5.71
N SER A 14 18.53 -24.81 -5.00
CA SER A 14 17.73 -24.76 -3.76
C SER A 14 18.43 -23.84 -2.76
N PRO A 15 17.73 -22.94 -2.04
CA PRO A 15 18.35 -22.19 -0.96
C PRO A 15 18.74 -23.19 0.14
N ALA A 16 20.01 -23.20 0.53
CA ALA A 16 20.47 -23.96 1.68
C ALA A 16 19.72 -23.48 2.92
N SER A 17 19.20 -24.41 3.72
CA SER A 17 18.66 -24.10 5.04
C SER A 17 19.76 -23.53 5.92
N VAL A 18 19.69 -22.24 6.23
CA VAL A 18 20.58 -21.61 7.21
C VAL A 18 20.13 -22.08 8.59
N HIS A 19 20.94 -22.92 9.22
CA HIS A 19 20.73 -23.33 10.60
C HIS A 19 21.23 -22.19 11.50
N ALA A 20 20.34 -21.57 12.27
CA ALA A 20 20.76 -20.60 13.27
C ALA A 20 21.64 -21.33 14.31
N GLU A 21 22.91 -20.96 14.39
CA GLU A 21 23.80 -21.42 15.44
C GLU A 21 23.46 -20.71 16.75
N VAL A 22 23.25 -21.49 17.81
CA VAL A 22 23.05 -20.94 19.16
C VAL A 22 24.40 -20.39 19.63
N PHE A 23 24.55 -19.08 19.54
CA PHE A 23 25.67 -18.38 20.15
C PHE A 23 25.54 -18.47 21.67
N VAL A 24 26.37 -19.30 22.31
CA VAL A 24 26.53 -19.33 23.77
C VAL A 24 27.66 -18.37 24.12
N PRO A 25 27.38 -17.20 24.71
CA PRO A 25 28.41 -16.22 24.97
C PRO A 25 29.11 -16.58 26.28
N THR A 26 30.40 -16.94 26.22
CA THR A 26 31.26 -16.96 27.41
C THR A 26 31.69 -15.52 27.70
N VAL A 27 30.88 -14.77 28.46
CA VAL A 27 31.24 -13.43 28.93
C VAL A 27 31.74 -13.53 30.35
N THR A 28 33.05 -13.36 30.54
CA THR A 28 33.62 -12.98 31.83
C THR A 28 33.29 -11.51 32.06
N ASP A 29 32.42 -11.27 33.03
CA ASP A 29 31.84 -9.98 33.42
C ASP A 29 32.90 -9.04 33.99
N GLU A 30 33.25 -7.95 33.28
CA GLU A 30 33.90 -6.76 33.85
C GLU A 30 33.89 -5.63 32.78
N ALA A 31 32.81 -4.85 32.71
CA ALA A 31 32.79 -3.42 32.35
C ALA A 31 31.37 -2.99 31.97
N ARG A 32 30.63 -2.50 32.96
CA ARG A 32 29.48 -1.58 32.89
C ARG A 32 28.84 -1.46 31.50
N ASN A 33 28.20 -2.56 31.08
CA ASN A 33 27.25 -2.55 30.01
C ASN A 33 25.99 -1.94 30.61
N ASP A 34 25.76 -0.64 30.43
CA ASP A 34 24.38 -0.14 30.38
C ASP A 34 23.78 -0.77 29.12
N SER A 35 23.57 -2.09 29.22
CA SER A 35 22.90 -2.89 28.22
C SER A 35 21.53 -2.28 28.15
N ILE A 36 21.27 -1.56 27.06
CA ILE A 36 19.91 -1.21 26.72
C ILE A 36 19.17 -2.54 26.71
N ASP A 37 18.32 -2.74 27.72
CA ASP A 37 17.52 -3.95 27.85
C ASP A 37 16.49 -3.91 26.73
N LEU A 38 16.84 -4.55 25.62
CA LEU A 38 15.99 -4.69 24.44
C LEU A 38 15.06 -5.92 24.56
N GLY A 39 14.95 -6.51 25.74
CA GLY A 39 14.28 -7.79 25.97
C GLY A 39 15.26 -8.95 25.77
N SER A 40 15.34 -9.82 26.77
CA SER A 40 16.31 -10.92 26.84
C SER A 40 15.93 -12.17 26.04
N ALA A 41 14.83 -12.14 25.29
CA ALA A 41 14.36 -13.27 24.50
C ALA A 41 14.07 -12.83 23.07
N PRO A 42 14.66 -13.48 22.04
CA PRO A 42 14.26 -13.24 20.66
C PRO A 42 12.77 -13.57 20.53
N LEU A 43 12.01 -12.62 19.99
CA LEU A 43 10.59 -12.78 19.76
C LEU A 43 10.37 -13.85 18.68
N ASP A 44 9.40 -14.71 18.88
CA ASP A 44 9.06 -15.75 17.91
C ASP A 44 8.71 -15.13 16.55
N GLU A 45 9.20 -15.71 15.47
CA GLU A 45 9.04 -15.17 14.11
C GLU A 45 7.56 -15.04 13.74
N SER A 46 6.69 -15.94 14.24
CA SER A 46 5.25 -15.83 14.03
C SER A 46 4.64 -14.59 14.70
N VAL A 47 5.20 -14.11 15.80
CA VAL A 47 4.74 -12.91 16.49
C VAL A 47 5.22 -11.66 15.74
N LEU A 48 6.44 -11.68 15.21
CA LEU A 48 6.97 -10.60 14.36
C LEU A 48 6.24 -10.52 13.02
N ASP A 49 5.87 -11.65 12.42
CA ASP A 49 5.10 -11.69 11.17
C ASP A 49 3.68 -11.15 11.35
N ASN A 50 3.08 -11.30 12.52
CA ASN A 50 1.82 -10.65 12.87
C ASN A 50 1.96 -9.15 13.16
N GLN A 51 3.18 -8.67 13.44
CA GLN A 51 3.47 -7.25 13.72
C GLN A 51 4.04 -6.49 12.51
N ARG A 52 4.58 -7.20 11.52
CA ARG A 52 4.81 -6.70 10.17
C ARG A 52 3.41 -6.56 9.57
N GLY A 53 2.97 -5.36 9.18
CA GLY A 53 1.56 -5.15 8.83
C GLY A 53 1.20 -5.64 7.43
N GLY A 54 1.42 -6.94 7.19
CA GLY A 54 1.09 -7.60 5.96
C GLY A 54 1.96 -7.15 4.78
N SER A 55 2.50 -8.12 4.05
CA SER A 55 2.91 -7.86 2.67
C SER A 55 1.63 -7.81 1.83
N ASP A 56 0.95 -6.67 1.80
CA ASP A 56 -0.21 -6.50 0.93
C ASP A 56 0.25 -6.42 -0.54
N LEU A 57 -0.17 -7.40 -1.34
CA LEU A 57 0.06 -7.45 -2.78
C LEU A 57 -1.23 -7.05 -3.55
N HIS A 58 -2.08 -6.19 -2.97
CA HIS A 58 -3.32 -5.80 -3.61
C HIS A 58 -3.06 -4.97 -4.86
N LEU A 59 -3.41 -5.53 -6.03
CA LEU A 59 -3.57 -4.73 -7.24
C LEU A 59 -4.86 -3.91 -7.10
N SER A 60 -4.71 -2.65 -6.73
CA SER A 60 -5.84 -1.74 -6.61
C SER A 60 -5.94 -0.90 -7.89
N GLU A 61 -7.01 -1.12 -8.68
CA GLU A 61 -7.23 -0.40 -9.93
C GLU A 61 -8.53 0.40 -9.88
N ILE A 62 -8.45 1.70 -10.20
CA ILE A 62 -9.61 2.50 -10.57
C ILE A 62 -9.72 2.49 -12.09
N ARG A 63 -10.80 1.90 -12.61
CA ARG A 63 -11.16 1.99 -14.02
C ARG A 63 -12.35 2.94 -14.19
N ALA A 64 -12.04 4.22 -14.35
CA ALA A 64 -13.01 5.27 -14.62
C ALA A 64 -13.17 5.45 -16.15
N VAL A 65 -14.18 4.81 -16.72
CA VAL A 65 -14.56 4.97 -18.13
C VAL A 65 -15.94 5.58 -18.19
N GLY A 66 -16.04 6.77 -18.77
CA GLY A 66 -17.31 7.39 -19.09
C GLY A 66 -17.17 8.23 -20.34
N ASN A 67 -18.29 8.40 -21.03
CA ASN A 67 -18.40 9.17 -22.25
C ASN A 67 -19.53 10.18 -22.08
N VAL A 68 -19.29 11.41 -22.51
CA VAL A 68 -20.31 12.45 -22.61
C VAL A 68 -20.40 12.84 -24.07
N SER A 69 -21.42 12.35 -24.74
CA SER A 69 -21.72 12.69 -26.14
C SER A 69 -23.15 13.19 -26.26
N GLU A 70 -23.42 13.98 -27.30
CA GLU A 70 -24.76 14.48 -27.63
C GLU A 70 -25.41 15.33 -26.53
N VAL A 71 -24.60 16.08 -25.78
CA VAL A 71 -25.14 17.05 -24.82
C VAL A 71 -25.53 18.33 -25.54
N GLU A 72 -26.80 18.44 -25.89
CA GLU A 72 -27.41 19.70 -26.29
C GLU A 72 -28.02 20.40 -25.07
N SER A 73 -27.79 21.70 -24.92
CA SER A 73 -28.27 22.47 -23.78
C SER A 73 -28.72 23.84 -24.25
N HIS A 74 -30.03 24.07 -24.22
CA HIS A 74 -30.65 25.31 -24.68
C HIS A 74 -31.36 26.02 -23.53
N ASN A 75 -31.23 27.35 -23.50
CA ASN A 75 -31.88 28.22 -22.52
C ASN A 75 -31.54 27.87 -21.06
N VAL A 76 -30.30 27.43 -20.79
CA VAL A 76 -29.85 27.00 -19.45
C VAL A 76 -29.20 28.16 -18.71
N ILE A 77 -29.66 28.41 -17.48
CA ILE A 77 -28.99 29.27 -16.51
C ILE A 77 -28.22 28.36 -15.56
N THR A 78 -26.89 28.43 -15.58
CA THR A 78 -26.02 27.67 -14.70
C THR A 78 -25.87 28.37 -13.35
N GLY A 79 -25.70 27.58 -12.28
CA GLY A 79 -25.55 28.09 -10.91
C GLY A 79 -24.11 28.47 -10.57
N HIS A 80 -23.89 28.95 -9.35
CA HIS A 80 -22.54 29.03 -8.79
C HIS A 80 -22.30 27.80 -7.91
N ASN A 81 -21.15 27.12 -8.06
CA ASN A 81 -20.70 26.19 -7.02
C ASN A 81 -19.88 26.99 -6.03
N ILE A 82 -20.52 27.50 -4.98
CA ILE A 82 -19.82 28.27 -3.95
C ILE A 82 -19.59 27.35 -2.75
N VAL A 83 -18.32 27.13 -2.43
CA VAL A 83 -17.87 26.57 -1.15
C VAL A 83 -17.50 27.77 -0.29
N SER A 84 -18.28 28.02 0.75
CA SER A 84 -18.09 29.17 1.62
C SER A 84 -16.94 28.95 2.60
N ASP A 85 -16.53 30.03 3.27
CA ASP A 85 -15.56 29.94 4.35
C ASP A 85 -16.09 28.99 5.45
N GLY A 86 -15.21 28.15 5.98
CA GLY A 86 -15.56 27.12 6.95
C GLY A 86 -16.28 25.88 6.41
N ALA A 87 -16.50 25.74 5.10
CA ALA A 87 -17.18 24.56 4.52
C ALA A 87 -16.47 23.21 4.80
N LEU A 88 -15.19 23.26 5.15
CA LEU A 88 -14.39 22.12 5.58
C LEU A 88 -13.80 22.31 6.98
N ALA A 89 -14.24 23.34 7.72
CA ALA A 89 -13.76 23.54 9.08
C ALA A 89 -14.19 22.35 9.96
N GLY A 90 -13.22 21.67 10.57
CA GLY A 90 -13.45 20.46 11.34
C GLY A 90 -13.52 19.17 10.51
N ALA A 91 -13.29 19.22 9.19
CA ALA A 91 -13.13 18.01 8.40
C ALA A 91 -11.88 17.25 8.84
N SER A 92 -12.04 15.97 9.17
CA SER A 92 -10.98 15.05 9.56
C SER A 92 -11.05 13.79 8.69
N GLY A 93 -9.90 13.18 8.39
CA GLY A 93 -9.81 12.10 7.40
C GLY A 93 -9.61 12.63 5.99
N MET A 94 -10.36 12.13 5.01
CA MET A 94 -10.23 12.49 3.58
C MET A 94 -11.51 13.17 3.07
N PRO A 95 -11.67 14.49 3.27
CA PRO A 95 -12.80 15.22 2.70
C PRO A 95 -12.65 15.32 1.18
N MET A 96 -13.73 14.99 0.46
CA MET A 96 -13.79 15.05 -1.00
C MET A 96 -14.91 16.00 -1.42
N PHE A 97 -14.64 16.90 -2.36
CA PHE A 97 -15.69 17.74 -2.92
C PHE A 97 -15.62 17.82 -4.43
N ILE A 98 -16.81 17.88 -5.01
CA ILE A 98 -17.01 17.88 -6.44
C ILE A 98 -18.00 18.98 -6.76
N GLN A 99 -17.54 19.94 -7.56
CA GLN A 99 -18.34 21.05 -8.05
C GLN A 99 -18.71 20.84 -9.50
N ASN A 100 -20.01 20.85 -9.79
CA ASN A 100 -20.42 21.11 -11.15
C ASN A 100 -21.65 22.01 -11.22
N SER A 101 -21.48 23.14 -11.90
CA SER A 101 -22.52 24.16 -12.05
C SER A 101 -23.04 24.19 -13.48
N GLY A 102 -22.45 23.38 -14.36
CA GLY A 102 -22.71 23.38 -15.79
C GLY A 102 -23.68 22.29 -16.22
N ASN A 103 -23.93 22.25 -17.53
CA ASN A 103 -24.63 21.16 -18.20
C ASN A 103 -23.61 20.28 -18.94
N GLY A 104 -23.92 18.99 -19.10
CA GLY A 104 -23.06 18.09 -19.86
C GLY A 104 -21.77 17.72 -19.15
N VAL A 105 -21.81 17.48 -17.84
CA VAL A 105 -20.63 17.08 -17.10
C VAL A 105 -20.71 15.64 -16.64
N LEU A 106 -19.68 14.89 -17.00
CA LEU A 106 -19.33 13.64 -16.37
C LEU A 106 -18.30 13.91 -15.29
N ILE A 107 -18.64 13.45 -14.08
CA ILE A 107 -17.76 13.55 -12.94
C ILE A 107 -17.33 12.14 -12.58
N GLN A 108 -16.02 11.92 -12.57
CA GLN A 108 -15.42 10.66 -12.16
C GLN A 108 -14.45 10.95 -11.02
N ASN A 109 -14.93 10.74 -9.81
CA ASN A 109 -14.12 10.81 -8.61
C ASN A 109 -14.02 9.42 -8.00
N ALA A 110 -12.79 8.95 -7.78
CA ALA A 110 -12.52 7.67 -7.17
C ALA A 110 -11.24 7.76 -6.34
N VAL A 111 -11.29 7.23 -5.12
CA VAL A 111 -10.16 7.17 -4.19
C VAL A 111 -10.01 5.73 -3.75
N ILE A 112 -8.80 5.19 -3.92
CA ILE A 112 -8.39 3.95 -3.27
C ILE A 112 -7.63 4.37 -2.02
N LEU A 113 -8.01 3.81 -0.88
CA LEU A 113 -7.26 3.93 0.36
C LEU A 113 -6.83 2.53 0.80
N ASN A 114 -5.53 2.26 0.69
CA ASN A 114 -4.92 1.06 1.24
C ASN A 114 -4.32 1.43 2.60
N VAL A 115 -4.80 0.78 3.67
CA VAL A 115 -4.32 1.02 5.02
C VAL A 115 -3.74 -0.25 5.59
N GLU A 116 -2.46 -0.19 5.95
CA GLU A 116 -1.81 -1.14 6.85
C GLU A 116 -1.85 -0.52 8.25
N VAL A 117 -2.49 -1.20 9.21
CA VAL A 117 -2.51 -0.80 10.62
C VAL A 117 -1.78 -1.88 11.42
N LYS A 118 -0.92 -1.46 12.35
CA LYS A 118 -0.29 -2.32 13.35
C LYS A 118 -1.08 -2.34 14.64
#